data_AF-A0A964BW39-F1
#
_entry.id   AF-A0A964BW39-F1
#
_cell.length_a   1.000
_cell.length_b   1.000
_cell.length_c   1.000
_cell.angle_alpha   90.00
_cell.angle_beta   90.00
_cell.angle_gamma   90.00
#
_symmetry.space_group_name_H-M   'P 1'
#
loop_
_entity.id
_entity.type
_entity.pdbx_description
1 polymer ?
#
loop_
_entity_poly.entity_id
_entity_poly.type
_entity_poly.pdbx_seq_one_letter_code
_entity_poly.pdbx_strand_id
1 'polypeptide(L)'
;MLIDGEKYSYKQLMEETGLSRSTLHRRINALKESGVPLTMGAIINFPTTWAFHDREGNFYSSKTDYAVKKNIPYYEMFKKSEES
;
A
#
# COMPACT_ATOMS: atom_id res chain seq x y z
N MET A 1 -2.36 -13.39 11.30
CA MET A 1 -3.06 -12.54 10.31
C MET A 1 -3.25 -13.35 9.05
N LEU A 2 -4.44 -13.35 8.45
CA LEU A 2 -4.67 -14.09 7.20
C LEU A 2 -4.19 -13.24 6.02
N ILE A 3 -3.22 -13.74 5.26
CA ILE A 3 -2.66 -13.16 4.04
C ILE A 3 -2.58 -14.31 3.05
N ASP A 4 -3.21 -14.16 1.88
CA ASP A 4 -3.28 -15.22 0.85
C ASP A 4 -3.80 -16.58 1.36
N GLY A 5 -4.71 -16.57 2.34
CA GLY A 5 -5.27 -17.78 2.94
C GLY A 5 -4.41 -18.44 4.01
N GLU A 6 -3.19 -17.96 4.22
CA GLU A 6 -2.26 -18.48 5.23
C GLU A 6 -2.15 -17.55 6.45
N LYS A 7 -1.90 -18.15 7.62
CA LYS A 7 -1.72 -17.39 8.86
C LYS A 7 -0.26 -16.98 9.02
N TYR A 8 -0.01 -15.68 8.92
CA TYR A 8 1.29 -15.08 9.20
C TYR A 8 1.33 -14.35 10.55
N SER A 9 2.48 -14.45 11.21
CA SER A 9 2.89 -13.55 12.29
C SER A 9 3.64 -12.33 11.74
N TYR A 10 3.73 -11.25 12.54
CA TYR A 10 4.53 -10.09 12.14
C TYR A 10 6.01 -10.43 11.92
N LYS A 11 6.56 -11.38 12.70
CA LYS A 11 7.95 -11.80 12.56
C LYS A 11 8.18 -12.46 11.19
N GLN A 12 7.32 -13.40 10.82
CA GLN A 12 7.38 -14.04 9.50
C GLN A 12 7.22 -13.02 8.37
N LEU A 13 6.29 -12.07 8.50
CA LEU A 13 6.14 -11.03 7.48
C LEU A 13 7.40 -10.16 7.33
N MET A 14 8.09 -9.86 8.43
CA MET A 14 9.36 -9.12 8.35
C MET A 14 10.44 -9.92 7.63
N GLU A 15 10.51 -11.24 7.89
CA GLU A 15 11.45 -12.15 7.24
C GLU A 15 11.15 -12.29 5.74
N GLU A 16 9.87 -12.46 5.37
CA GLU A 16 9.43 -12.63 3.99
C GLU A 16 9.54 -11.35 3.16
N THR A 17 9.12 -10.19 3.71
CA THR A 17 9.07 -8.94 2.94
C THR A 17 10.33 -8.09 3.11
N GLY A 18 11.21 -8.40 4.07
CA GLY A 18 12.35 -7.55 4.44
C GLY A 18 11.97 -6.19 5.03
N LEU A 19 10.70 -5.99 5.40
CA LEU A 19 10.19 -4.69 5.87
C LEU A 19 10.27 -4.61 7.39
N SER A 20 10.47 -3.39 7.90
CA SER A 20 10.37 -3.15 9.34
C SER A 20 8.94 -3.37 9.85
N ARG A 21 8.81 -3.76 11.12
CA ARG A 21 7.51 -3.95 11.78
C ARG A 21 6.59 -2.72 11.65
N SER A 22 7.15 -1.52 11.79
CA SER A 22 6.40 -0.26 11.69
C SER A 22 5.86 -0.02 10.28
N THR A 23 6.66 -0.36 9.25
CA THR A 23 6.25 -0.28 7.85
C THR A 23 5.15 -1.27 7.55
N LEU A 24 5.31 -2.54 7.95
CA LEU A 24 4.28 -3.57 7.81
C LEU A 24 2.97 -3.13 8.45
N HIS A 25 3.03 -2.60 9.67
CA HIS A 25 1.83 -2.16 10.38
C HIS A 25 1.06 -1.08 9.60
N ARG A 26 1.76 -0.05 9.10
CA ARG A 26 1.14 1.01 8.30
C ARG A 26 0.54 0.47 7.00
N ARG A 27 1.30 -0.36 6.27
CA ARG A 27 0.86 -0.91 4.97
C ARG A 27 -0.36 -1.83 5.14
N ILE A 28 -0.34 -2.70 6.14
CA ILE A 28 -1.46 -3.60 6.44
C ILE A 28 -2.72 -2.81 6.81
N ASN A 29 -2.61 -1.78 7.65
CA ASN A 29 -3.77 -0.98 8.03
C ASN A 29 -4.35 -0.23 6.82
N ALA A 30 -3.48 0.40 6.01
CA ALA A 30 -3.92 1.11 4.82
C ALA A 30 -4.55 0.18 3.75
N LEU A 31 -4.04 -1.05 3.61
CA LEU A 31 -4.64 -2.07 2.74
C LEU A 31 -6.04 -2.48 3.24
N LYS A 32 -6.20 -2.68 4.56
CA LYS A 32 -7.50 -2.99 5.15
C LYS A 32 -8.53 -1.87 4.96
N GLU A 33 -8.09 -0.62 5.11
CA GLU A 33 -8.96 0.57 4.96
C GLU A 33 -9.34 0.85 3.51
N SER A 34 -8.48 0.49 2.54
CA SER A 34 -8.71 0.73 1.11
C SER A 34 -9.58 -0.33 0.42
N GLY A 35 -9.98 -1.39 1.12
CA GLY A 35 -10.74 -2.50 0.54
C GLY A 35 -9.92 -3.36 -0.43
N VAL A 36 -8.60 -3.14 -0.51
CA VAL A 36 -7.69 -3.95 -1.32
C VAL A 36 -7.45 -5.29 -0.61
N PRO A 37 -7.47 -6.42 -1.34
CA PRO A 37 -7.13 -7.71 -0.77
C PRO A 37 -5.76 -7.69 -0.08
N LEU A 38 -5.73 -8.19 1.16
CA LEU A 38 -4.49 -8.26 1.93
C LEU A 38 -3.66 -9.46 1.46
N THR A 39 -2.80 -9.23 0.47
CA THR A 39 -1.90 -10.22 -0.12
C THR A 39 -0.43 -9.85 0.12
N MET A 40 0.48 -10.81 0.00
CA MET A 40 1.92 -10.55 0.16
C MET A 40 2.41 -9.55 -0.88
N GLY A 41 1.97 -9.71 -2.13
CA GLY A 41 2.29 -8.78 -3.21
C GLY A 41 1.77 -7.37 -2.95
N ALA A 42 0.56 -7.23 -2.38
CA ALA A 42 0.04 -5.93 -1.97
C ALA A 42 0.90 -5.31 -0.86
N ILE A 43 1.27 -6.07 0.17
CA ILE A 43 2.10 -5.58 1.27
C ILE A 43 3.49 -5.13 0.79
N ILE A 44 4.13 -5.87 -0.12
CA ILE A 44 5.46 -5.54 -0.66
C ILE A 44 5.42 -4.30 -1.55
N ASN A 45 4.43 -4.21 -2.43
CA ASN A 45 4.35 -3.14 -3.43
C ASN A 45 3.63 -1.89 -2.94
N PHE A 46 2.98 -1.94 -1.77
CA PHE A 46 2.32 -0.77 -1.22
C PHE A 46 3.35 0.33 -0.92
N PRO A 47 3.23 1.53 -1.51
CA PRO A 47 4.20 2.59 -1.40
C PRO A 47 4.17 3.11 0.02
N THR A 48 5.36 3.18 0.59
CA THR A 48 5.63 3.79 1.89
C THR A 48 5.68 5.31 1.84
N THR A 49 5.65 5.91 0.64
CA THR A 49 6.05 7.29 0.44
C THR A 49 4.99 8.30 0.86
N TRP A 50 5.55 9.30 1.53
CA TRP A 50 4.94 10.33 2.34
C TRP A 50 3.93 11.21 1.63
N ALA A 51 3.25 11.96 2.49
CA ALA A 51 2.28 12.94 2.12
C ALA A 51 2.80 13.87 1.02
N PHE A 52 1.94 14.15 0.05
CA PHE A 52 2.25 15.00 -1.08
C PHE A 52 1.03 15.87 -1.41
N HIS A 53 1.27 16.96 -2.12
CA HIS A 53 0.21 17.78 -2.70
C HIS A 53 0.03 17.41 -4.16
N ASP A 54 -1.21 17.34 -4.64
CA ASP A 54 -1.47 17.21 -6.08
C ASP A 54 -1.24 18.54 -6.82
N ARG A 55 -1.48 18.55 -8.14
CA ARG A 55 -1.35 19.75 -8.98
C ARG A 55 -2.37 20.85 -8.64
N GLU A 56 -3.42 20.51 -7.90
CA GLU A 56 -4.48 21.43 -7.45
C GLU A 56 -4.17 21.99 -6.04
N GLY A 57 -3.08 21.53 -5.40
CA GLY A 57 -2.70 21.93 -4.05
C GLY A 57 -3.42 21.16 -2.94
N ASN A 58 -4.14 20.08 -3.26
CA ASN A 58 -4.80 19.25 -2.26
C ASN A 58 -3.78 18.36 -1.56
N PHE A 59 -3.83 18.30 -0.23
CA PHE A 59 -2.95 17.45 0.58
C PHE A 59 -3.44 16.00 0.62
N TYR A 60 -2.52 15.07 0.41
CA TYR A 60 -2.73 13.63 0.55
C TYR A 60 -1.67 13.04 1.42
N SER A 61 -2.07 12.21 2.38
CA SER A 61 -1.15 11.58 3.33
C SER A 61 -0.28 10.46 2.71
N SER A 62 -0.69 9.95 1.54
CA SER A 62 0.04 8.95 0.75
C SER A 62 -0.55 8.85 -0.66
N LYS A 63 0.15 8.19 -1.60
CA LYS A 63 -0.41 7.88 -2.93
C LYS A 63 -1.70 7.05 -2.83
N THR A 64 -1.84 6.23 -1.79
CA THR A 64 -3.08 5.49 -1.54
C THR A 64 -4.21 6.40 -1.10
N ASP A 65 -3.97 7.35 -0.20
CA ASP A 65 -4.96 8.36 0.20
C ASP A 65 -5.43 9.17 -1.03
N TYR A 66 -4.50 9.50 -1.93
CA TYR A 66 -4.85 10.10 -3.22
C TYR A 66 -5.73 9.20 -4.08
N ALA A 67 -5.37 7.92 -4.23
CA ALA A 67 -6.15 6.96 -5.01
C ALA A 67 -7.58 6.80 -4.47
N VAL A 68 -7.71 6.64 -3.16
CA VAL A 68 -9.01 6.50 -2.48
C VAL A 68 -9.86 7.76 -2.68
N LYS A 69 -9.30 8.95 -2.43
CA LYS A 69 -10.03 10.21 -2.56
C LYS A 69 -10.40 10.57 -4.00
N LYS A 70 -9.59 10.20 -4.97
CA LYS A 70 -9.88 10.42 -6.40
C LYS A 70 -10.61 9.22 -7.04
N ASN A 71 -10.96 8.20 -6.26
CA ASN A 71 -11.61 6.96 -6.70
C ASN A 71 -10.88 6.27 -7.86
N ILE A 72 -9.54 6.40 -7.88
CA ILE A 72 -8.68 5.80 -8.89
C ILE A 72 -8.35 4.38 -8.43
N PRO A 73 -8.64 3.35 -9.25
CA PRO A 73 -8.25 2.00 -8.92
C PRO A 73 -6.73 1.92 -8.73
N TYR A 74 -6.32 1.42 -7.58
CA TYR A 74 -4.93 1.54 -7.12
C TYR A 74 -3.89 0.94 -8.08
N TYR A 75 -4.26 -0.12 -8.82
CA TYR A 75 -3.42 -0.73 -9.85
C TYR A 75 -3.10 0.21 -11.03
N GLU A 76 -3.93 1.22 -11.28
CA GLU A 76 -3.70 2.20 -12.35
C GLU A 76 -2.59 3.21 -11.99
N MET A 77 -2.32 3.40 -10.69
CA MET A 77 -1.25 4.31 -10.24
C MET A 77 0.16 3.82 -10.60
N PHE A 78 0.31 2.52 -10.85
CA PHE A 78 1.58 1.90 -11.26
C PHE A 78 1.67 1.63 -12.76
N LYS A 79 0.58 1.81 -13.52
CA LYS A 79 0.62 1.63 -14.98
C LYS A 79 1.45 2.71 -15.70
N LYS A 80 1.83 3.81 -15.04
CA LYS A 80 2.63 4.90 -15.62
C LYS A 80 4.16 4.70 -15.48
N SER A 81 4.66 3.52 -15.82
CA SER A 81 6.09 3.32 -16.07
C SER A 81 6.40 2.52 -17.34
N GLU A 82 5.42 2.28 -18.21
CA GLU A 82 5.62 1.60 -19.51
C GLU A 82 5.46 2.50 -20.75
N GLU A 83 5.35 3.82 -20.59
CA GLU A 83 5.45 4.73 -21.75
C GLU A 83 6.74 5.53 -21.63
N SER A 84 7.69 5.13 -22.48
CA SER A 84 8.95 5.81 -22.81
C SER A 84 8.71 7.13 -23.53
#